data_AF-A0A3D0IDF0-F1
#
_entry.id   AF-A0A3D0IDF0-F1
#
_cell.length_a   1.000
_cell.length_b   1.000
_cell.length_c   1.000
_cell.angle_alpha   90.00
_cell.angle_beta   90.00
_cell.angle_gamma   90.00
#
_symmetry.space_group_name_H-M   'P 1'
#
loop_
_entity.id
_entity.type
_entity.pdbx_description
1 polymer ?
#
loop_
_entity_poly.entity_id
_entity_poly.type
_entity_poly.pdbx_seq_one_letter_code
_entity_poly.pdbx_strand_id
1 'polypeptide(L)'
;MSVLGEISREEIRRRLHDPSLTIVDVLPASSYAEAHIPGAIGLPMEEVAIRAPLLLPDRDAEIAVYCGGPTCPRAELAAGTLRELGYSKVRHYHGGIEEWRDAGEPLVSSRGERVMPDLPRRAVAVQSERSPIWQRWTSALLDLVERWSTAKLFGVWLAMVVLSGCIYWFGGLLGFGWLTEAGRPVGRGLKGLMTAIYFSFVTTSSVGYGDVLPVGPARILAIFEAVAGLLIFGAVVAKFVSRRQEELVLQIHRTTFEDRLNRVQTNLHLCLSDFLAIASLCDGGSIPADRIAARLDSAALVFVSEMQTIHDLLYMPQRTPDDRILAAILANLASSLRTLHDLLTCLPPDFSSSMVLGDALKRISSLAEEICSDCVPRAYAPVLASWMDRIREAARLIA
;
A
#
# COMPACT_ATOMS: atom_id res chain seq x y z
N MET A 1 8.79 -26.27 -15.62
CA MET A 1 8.16 -24.94 -15.75
C MET A 1 7.33 -24.95 -17.03
N SER A 2 6.04 -25.29 -16.94
CA SER A 2 5.16 -25.25 -18.11
C SER A 2 4.84 -23.79 -18.45
N VAL A 3 5.12 -23.38 -19.68
CA VAL A 3 4.82 -22.05 -20.22
C VAL A 3 3.34 -21.72 -19.92
N LEU A 4 3.09 -20.61 -19.24
CA LEU A 4 1.74 -20.08 -19.05
C LEU A 4 1.15 -19.74 -20.42
N GLY A 5 -0.10 -20.14 -20.69
CA GLY A 5 -0.76 -19.69 -21.92
C GLY A 5 -0.98 -18.18 -21.83
N GLU A 6 -0.74 -17.44 -22.89
CA GLU A 6 -1.02 -16.00 -22.91
C GLU A 6 -2.37 -15.73 -23.59
N ILE A 7 -3.04 -14.65 -23.20
CA ILE A 7 -4.25 -14.14 -23.85
C ILE A 7 -4.06 -12.65 -24.16
N SER A 8 -4.45 -12.21 -25.36
CA SER A 8 -4.30 -10.81 -25.78
C SER A 8 -5.51 -9.96 -25.41
N ARG A 9 -5.30 -8.64 -25.34
CA ARG A 9 -6.37 -7.65 -25.18
C ARG A 9 -7.50 -7.82 -26.21
N GLU A 10 -7.15 -7.99 -27.49
CA GLU A 10 -8.14 -8.15 -28.58
C GLU A 10 -8.97 -9.42 -28.42
N GLU A 11 -8.39 -10.47 -27.84
CA GLU A 11 -9.11 -11.70 -27.57
C GLU A 11 -10.08 -11.54 -26.40
N ILE A 12 -9.63 -10.96 -25.28
CA ILE A 12 -10.49 -10.64 -24.13
C ILE A 12 -11.64 -9.72 -24.57
N ARG A 13 -11.35 -8.68 -25.35
CA ARG A 13 -12.36 -7.74 -25.85
C ARG A 13 -13.42 -8.41 -26.72
N ARG A 14 -13.01 -9.34 -27.61
CA ARG A 14 -13.96 -10.09 -28.44
C ARG A 14 -14.82 -11.05 -27.62
N ARG A 15 -14.33 -11.52 -26.48
CA ARG A 15 -14.98 -12.50 -25.60
C ARG A 15 -15.49 -11.90 -24.28
N LEU A 16 -15.61 -10.58 -24.18
CA LEU A 16 -15.98 -9.88 -22.95
C LEU A 16 -17.37 -10.29 -22.41
N HIS A 17 -18.25 -10.74 -23.30
CA HIS A 17 -19.60 -11.22 -22.99
C HIS A 17 -19.76 -12.72 -23.24
N ASP A 18 -18.67 -13.42 -23.50
CA ASP A 18 -18.66 -14.86 -23.72
C ASP A 18 -18.59 -15.58 -22.37
N PRO A 19 -19.64 -16.32 -21.96
CA PRO A 19 -19.66 -17.00 -20.66
C PRO A 19 -18.62 -18.12 -20.54
N SER A 20 -17.97 -18.52 -21.65
CA SER A 20 -16.90 -19.52 -21.62
C SER A 20 -15.54 -18.96 -21.19
N LEU A 21 -15.38 -17.63 -21.08
CA LEU A 21 -14.17 -16.98 -20.61
C LEU A 21 -14.43 -16.27 -19.28
N THR A 22 -13.73 -16.69 -18.24
CA THR A 22 -13.77 -16.01 -16.93
C THR A 22 -12.58 -15.08 -16.80
N ILE A 23 -12.84 -13.79 -16.59
CA ILE A 23 -11.79 -12.78 -16.41
C ILE A 23 -11.57 -12.57 -14.91
N VAL A 24 -10.32 -12.58 -14.46
CA VAL A 24 -9.96 -12.48 -13.04
C VAL A 24 -8.96 -11.36 -12.81
N ASP A 25 -9.33 -10.41 -11.96
CA ASP A 25 -8.48 -9.31 -11.50
C ASP A 25 -7.81 -9.67 -10.18
N VAL A 26 -6.48 -9.68 -10.14
CA VAL A 26 -5.69 -10.03 -8.95
C VAL A 26 -5.06 -8.83 -8.25
N LEU A 27 -5.50 -7.61 -8.58
CA LEU A 27 -5.13 -6.39 -7.87
C LEU A 27 -5.82 -6.30 -6.49
N PRO A 28 -5.34 -5.43 -5.58
CA PRO A 28 -6.00 -5.19 -4.30
C PRO A 28 -7.47 -4.81 -4.47
N ALA A 29 -8.31 -5.23 -3.53
CA ALA A 29 -9.76 -4.99 -3.58
C ALA A 29 -10.14 -3.51 -3.75
N SER A 30 -9.34 -2.58 -3.20
CA SER A 30 -9.52 -1.14 -3.40
C SER A 30 -9.32 -0.72 -4.84
N SER A 31 -8.30 -1.25 -5.53
CA SER A 31 -8.03 -0.95 -6.94
C SER A 31 -9.10 -1.52 -7.85
N TYR A 32 -9.55 -2.76 -7.59
CA TYR A 32 -10.69 -3.36 -8.28
C TYR A 32 -11.98 -2.54 -8.08
N ALA A 33 -12.25 -2.09 -6.85
CA ALA A 33 -13.42 -1.28 -6.55
C ALA A 33 -13.44 0.05 -7.31
N GLU A 34 -12.28 0.67 -7.50
CA GLU A 34 -12.11 1.90 -8.27
C GLU A 34 -12.30 1.68 -9.77
N ALA A 35 -11.62 0.69 -10.36
CA ALA A 35 -11.75 0.36 -11.78
C ALA A 35 -11.27 -1.06 -12.10
N HIS A 36 -12.06 -1.81 -12.88
CA HIS A 36 -11.72 -3.14 -13.40
C HIS A 36 -12.28 -3.37 -14.81
N ILE A 37 -11.79 -4.42 -15.48
CA ILE A 37 -12.32 -4.86 -16.78
C ILE A 37 -13.77 -5.33 -16.59
N PRO A 38 -14.73 -4.93 -17.46
CA PRO A 38 -16.12 -5.35 -17.34
C PRO A 38 -16.28 -6.87 -17.29
N GLY A 39 -17.04 -7.35 -16.29
CA GLY A 39 -17.25 -8.78 -16.08
C GLY A 39 -16.09 -9.51 -15.40
N ALA A 40 -15.00 -8.81 -15.06
CA ALA A 40 -13.94 -9.40 -14.25
C ALA A 40 -14.45 -9.74 -12.85
N ILE A 41 -13.91 -10.82 -12.28
CA ILE A 41 -14.10 -11.21 -10.89
C ILE A 41 -12.89 -10.70 -10.11
N GLY A 42 -13.14 -9.86 -9.11
CA GLY A 42 -12.13 -9.40 -8.17
C GLY A 42 -11.69 -10.53 -7.25
N LEU A 43 -10.46 -11.00 -7.44
CA LEU A 43 -9.83 -12.04 -6.64
C LEU A 43 -8.39 -11.62 -6.34
N PRO A 44 -8.17 -10.73 -5.35
CA PRO A 44 -6.85 -10.24 -4.99
C PRO A 44 -5.87 -11.40 -4.84
N MET A 45 -4.62 -11.21 -5.29
CA MET A 45 -3.60 -12.26 -5.29
C MET A 45 -3.51 -13.01 -3.95
N GLU A 46 -3.61 -12.27 -2.85
CA GLU A 46 -3.52 -12.77 -1.49
C GLU A 46 -4.68 -13.73 -1.12
N GLU A 47 -5.78 -13.70 -1.86
CA GLU A 47 -7.02 -14.45 -1.63
C GLU A 47 -7.22 -15.60 -2.64
N VAL A 48 -6.44 -15.66 -3.72
CA VAL A 48 -6.59 -16.64 -4.83
C VAL A 48 -6.63 -18.07 -4.30
N ALA A 49 -5.75 -18.44 -3.37
CA ALA A 49 -5.65 -19.79 -2.83
C ALA A 49 -6.95 -20.25 -2.11
N ILE A 50 -7.70 -19.30 -1.53
CA ILE A 50 -8.81 -19.59 -0.62
C ILE A 50 -10.15 -19.37 -1.31
N ARG A 51 -10.27 -18.28 -2.08
CA ARG A 51 -11.54 -17.84 -2.67
C ARG A 51 -11.76 -18.32 -4.10
N ALA A 52 -10.72 -18.78 -4.81
CA ALA A 52 -10.91 -19.32 -6.16
C ALA A 52 -11.95 -20.45 -6.21
N PRO A 53 -11.96 -21.47 -5.34
CA PRO A 53 -12.97 -22.54 -5.40
C PRO A 53 -14.41 -22.04 -5.20
N LEU A 54 -14.59 -20.95 -4.46
CA LEU A 54 -15.90 -20.35 -4.21
C LEU A 54 -16.36 -19.47 -5.37
N LEU A 55 -15.45 -18.64 -5.91
CA LEU A 55 -15.77 -17.65 -6.94
C LEU A 55 -15.66 -18.22 -8.37
N LEU A 56 -14.89 -19.28 -8.54
CA LEU A 56 -14.61 -19.99 -9.80
C LEU A 56 -14.97 -21.47 -9.61
N PRO A 57 -16.25 -21.83 -9.40
CA PRO A 57 -16.63 -23.21 -9.08
C PRO A 57 -16.37 -24.19 -10.24
N ASP A 58 -16.35 -23.71 -11.49
CA ASP A 58 -16.01 -24.50 -12.66
C ASP A 58 -14.49 -24.54 -12.88
N ARG A 59 -13.88 -25.70 -12.63
CA ARG A 59 -12.43 -25.91 -12.79
C ARG A 59 -11.99 -26.09 -14.23
N ASP A 60 -12.93 -26.37 -15.15
CA ASP A 60 -12.68 -26.55 -16.57
C ASP A 60 -12.92 -25.27 -17.40
N ALA A 61 -13.40 -24.21 -16.74
CA ALA A 61 -13.55 -22.88 -17.32
C ALA A 61 -12.20 -22.33 -17.79
N GLU A 62 -12.21 -21.63 -18.92
CA GLU A 62 -11.04 -20.87 -19.37
C GLU A 62 -10.93 -19.59 -18.55
N ILE A 63 -9.77 -19.36 -17.92
CA ILE A 63 -9.55 -18.24 -17.00
C ILE A 63 -8.48 -17.32 -17.57
N ALA A 64 -8.81 -16.05 -17.78
CA ALA A 64 -7.89 -14.98 -18.09
C ALA A 64 -7.56 -14.19 -16.83
N VAL A 65 -6.33 -14.32 -16.32
CA VAL A 65 -5.86 -13.63 -15.12
C VAL A 65 -5.05 -12.40 -15.52
N TYR A 66 -5.30 -11.26 -14.88
CA TYR A 66 -4.55 -10.02 -15.14
C TYR A 66 -4.21 -9.26 -13.87
N CYS A 67 -3.16 -8.42 -13.94
CA CYS A 67 -2.78 -7.48 -12.88
C CYS A 67 -2.63 -6.05 -13.47
N GLY A 68 -1.87 -5.17 -12.81
CA GLY A 68 -1.59 -3.80 -13.20
C GLY A 68 -1.05 -3.68 -14.62
N GLY A 69 -0.06 -4.51 -14.98
CA GLY A 69 0.62 -4.46 -16.28
C GLY A 69 1.86 -5.36 -16.30
N PRO A 70 2.75 -5.22 -17.31
CA PRO A 70 3.91 -6.08 -17.56
C PRO A 70 4.89 -6.25 -16.38
N THR A 71 4.97 -5.26 -15.48
CA THR A 71 5.89 -5.29 -14.33
C THR A 71 5.26 -5.88 -13.07
N CYS A 72 3.97 -6.24 -13.10
CA CYS A 72 3.28 -6.81 -11.96
C CYS A 72 3.44 -8.34 -11.91
N PRO A 73 4.06 -8.92 -10.86
CA PRO A 73 4.23 -10.37 -10.77
C PRO A 73 2.96 -11.12 -10.32
N ARG A 74 1.93 -10.42 -9.84
CA ARG A 74 0.77 -11.05 -9.18
C ARG A 74 -0.02 -11.97 -10.11
N ALA A 75 -0.22 -11.59 -11.37
CA ALA A 75 -1.01 -12.40 -12.29
C ALA A 75 -0.33 -13.74 -12.62
N GLU A 76 1.00 -13.74 -12.72
CA GLU A 76 1.79 -14.96 -12.90
C GLU A 76 1.70 -15.87 -11.68
N LEU A 77 1.86 -15.30 -10.48
CA LEU A 77 1.73 -16.03 -9.22
C LEU A 77 0.32 -16.61 -9.05
N ALA A 78 -0.72 -15.83 -9.30
CA ALA A 78 -2.11 -16.25 -9.22
C ALA A 78 -2.42 -17.38 -10.20
N ALA A 79 -1.90 -17.28 -11.43
CA ALA A 79 -2.09 -18.33 -12.41
C ALA A 79 -1.39 -19.64 -12.01
N GLY A 80 -0.24 -19.55 -11.33
CA GLY A 80 0.41 -20.69 -10.67
C GLY A 80 -0.48 -21.32 -9.60
N THR A 81 -0.98 -20.51 -8.65
CA THR A 81 -1.85 -20.98 -7.57
C THR A 81 -3.15 -21.62 -8.11
N LEU A 82 -3.78 -21.03 -9.12
CA LEU A 82 -4.98 -21.61 -9.74
C LEU A 82 -4.67 -22.98 -10.37
N ARG A 83 -3.53 -23.14 -11.03
CA ARG A 83 -3.16 -24.46 -11.57
C ARG A 83 -2.96 -25.51 -10.47
N GLU A 84 -2.35 -25.12 -9.36
CA GLU A 84 -2.19 -26.00 -8.19
C GLU A 84 -3.54 -26.40 -7.58
N LEU A 85 -4.54 -25.50 -7.63
CA LEU A 85 -5.92 -25.79 -7.23
C LEU A 85 -6.71 -26.63 -8.24
N GLY A 86 -6.11 -26.99 -9.37
CA GLY A 86 -6.72 -27.86 -10.39
C GLY A 86 -7.42 -27.14 -11.54
N TYR A 87 -7.25 -25.82 -11.67
CA TYR A 87 -7.71 -25.08 -12.85
C TYR A 87 -6.76 -25.34 -14.03
N SER A 88 -7.24 -26.07 -15.03
CA SER A 88 -6.38 -26.57 -16.12
C SER A 88 -6.17 -25.55 -17.25
N LYS A 89 -7.09 -24.60 -17.43
CA LYS A 89 -7.11 -23.64 -18.56
C LYS A 89 -6.88 -22.20 -18.11
N VAL A 90 -5.77 -21.96 -17.39
CA VAL A 90 -5.39 -20.61 -16.94
C VAL A 90 -4.44 -19.95 -17.93
N ARG A 91 -4.83 -18.76 -18.41
CA ARG A 91 -4.08 -17.89 -19.31
C ARG A 91 -3.77 -16.54 -18.65
N HIS A 92 -2.58 -16.02 -18.88
CA HIS A 92 -2.13 -14.74 -18.37
C HIS A 92 -2.33 -13.63 -19.41
N TYR A 93 -3.00 -12.55 -19.01
CA TYR A 93 -3.05 -11.31 -19.77
C TYR A 93 -1.92 -10.37 -19.32
N HIS A 94 -0.78 -10.46 -20.01
CA HIS A 94 0.45 -9.76 -19.64
C HIS A 94 0.34 -8.22 -19.67
N GLY A 95 -0.50 -7.67 -20.56
CA GLY A 95 -0.71 -6.22 -20.66
C GLY A 95 -1.48 -5.60 -19.49
N GLY A 96 -2.24 -6.41 -18.75
CA GLY A 96 -2.94 -5.97 -17.56
C GLY A 96 -3.99 -4.87 -17.80
N ILE A 97 -4.45 -4.27 -16.71
CA ILE A 97 -5.42 -3.17 -16.75
C ILE A 97 -4.81 -1.88 -17.33
N GLU A 98 -3.47 -1.73 -17.29
CA GLU A 98 -2.74 -0.62 -17.92
C GLU A 98 -2.94 -0.62 -19.44
N GLU A 99 -2.63 -1.73 -20.13
CA GLU A 99 -2.83 -1.84 -21.58
C GLU A 99 -4.32 -1.71 -21.96
N TRP A 100 -5.22 -2.24 -21.12
CA TRP A 100 -6.67 -2.11 -21.32
C TRP A 100 -7.13 -0.65 -21.25
N ARG A 101 -6.63 0.11 -20.27
CA ARG A 101 -6.95 1.53 -20.09
C ARG A 101 -6.35 2.39 -21.19
N ASP A 102 -5.10 2.15 -21.56
CA ASP A 102 -4.39 2.91 -22.60
C ASP A 102 -5.02 2.74 -24.00
N ALA A 103 -5.68 1.59 -24.20
CA ALA A 103 -6.48 1.31 -25.38
C ALA A 103 -7.80 2.09 -25.46
N GLY A 104 -8.20 2.75 -24.36
CA GLY A 104 -9.51 3.40 -24.24
C GLY A 104 -10.67 2.43 -24.12
N GLU A 105 -10.40 1.19 -23.71
CA GLU A 105 -11.45 0.18 -23.51
C GLU A 105 -12.29 0.51 -22.25
N PRO A 106 -13.58 0.10 -22.21
CA PRO A 106 -14.45 0.43 -21.09
C PRO A 106 -13.96 -0.18 -19.78
N LEU A 107 -14.11 0.55 -18.68
CA LEU A 107 -13.88 0.10 -17.31
C LEU A 107 -15.17 0.26 -16.48
N VAL A 108 -15.25 -0.47 -15.37
CA VAL A 108 -16.37 -0.42 -14.42
C VAL A 108 -15.86 -0.33 -12.99
N SER A 109 -16.64 0.29 -12.11
CA SER A 109 -16.39 0.30 -10.66
C SER A 109 -17.25 -0.75 -9.96
N SER A 110 -16.96 -1.06 -8.70
CA SER A 110 -17.78 -1.98 -7.90
C SER A 110 -19.22 -1.48 -7.66
N ARG A 111 -19.51 -0.20 -7.94
CA ARG A 111 -20.86 0.38 -7.91
C ARG A 111 -21.66 0.13 -9.21
N GLY A 112 -21.07 -0.57 -10.18
CA GLY A 112 -21.69 -0.83 -11.49
C GLY A 112 -21.72 0.39 -12.41
N GLU A 113 -21.04 1.48 -12.02
CA GLU A 113 -20.91 2.67 -12.84
C GLU A 113 -19.88 2.41 -13.93
N ARG A 114 -20.18 2.82 -15.18
CA ARG A 114 -19.15 2.90 -16.21
C ARG A 114 -18.13 3.92 -15.76
N VAL A 115 -16.97 3.43 -15.37
CA VAL A 115 -15.80 4.26 -15.18
C VAL A 115 -15.36 4.57 -16.59
N MET A 116 -15.54 5.82 -17.02
CA MET A 116 -14.79 6.23 -18.21
C MET A 116 -13.35 5.85 -17.90
N PRO A 117 -12.66 5.05 -18.76
CA PRO A 117 -11.22 5.00 -18.64
C PRO A 117 -10.83 6.46 -18.52
N ASP A 118 -10.06 6.82 -17.49
CA ASP A 118 -9.44 8.13 -17.45
C ASP A 118 -8.83 8.22 -18.85
N LEU A 119 -9.48 8.98 -19.75
CA LEU A 119 -8.84 9.47 -20.95
C LEU A 119 -7.53 9.92 -20.35
N PRO A 120 -6.38 9.37 -20.82
CA PRO A 120 -5.14 9.59 -20.13
C PRO A 120 -5.17 11.04 -19.73
N ARG A 121 -4.79 11.37 -18.50
CA ARG A 121 -4.34 12.74 -18.29
C ARG A 121 -3.12 12.95 -19.22
N ARG A 122 -3.28 12.96 -20.56
CA ARG A 122 -3.21 14.19 -21.33
C ARG A 122 -3.67 15.26 -20.34
N ALA A 123 -2.72 15.84 -19.60
CA ALA A 123 -1.97 16.93 -20.16
C ALA A 123 -2.97 17.65 -21.05
N VAL A 124 -3.73 18.59 -20.47
CA VAL A 124 -4.45 19.60 -21.23
C VAL A 124 -3.64 19.81 -22.49
N ALA A 125 -4.10 19.22 -23.59
CA ALA A 125 -3.48 19.41 -24.86
C ALA A 125 -4.01 20.79 -25.25
N VAL A 126 -3.37 21.81 -24.67
CA VAL A 126 -2.83 22.87 -25.50
C VAL A 126 -2.34 22.15 -26.75
N GLN A 127 -2.97 22.41 -27.89
CA GLN A 127 -2.48 21.96 -29.18
C GLN A 127 -0.97 22.22 -29.23
N SER A 128 -0.18 21.18 -29.00
CA SER A 128 1.22 21.16 -29.35
C SER A 128 1.25 20.46 -30.70
N GLU A 129 0.95 21.26 -31.72
CA GLU A 129 1.67 21.14 -32.98
C GLU A 129 3.14 20.84 -32.66
N ARG A 130 3.67 19.69 -33.11
CA ARG A 130 5.04 19.21 -32.87
C ARG A 130 5.44 19.25 -31.38
N SER A 131 5.43 18.11 -30.69
CA SER A 131 5.97 18.03 -29.32
C SER A 131 7.34 18.74 -29.27
N PRO A 132 7.48 19.85 -28.55
CA PRO A 132 8.71 20.62 -28.57
C PRO A 132 9.83 19.73 -28.03
N ILE A 133 11.01 19.81 -28.65
CA ILE A 133 12.21 19.07 -28.26
C ILE A 133 12.40 19.04 -26.74
N TRP A 134 12.06 20.13 -26.04
CA TRP A 134 12.14 20.31 -24.59
C TRP A 134 11.41 19.25 -23.74
N GLN A 135 10.26 18.70 -24.17
CA GLN A 135 9.54 17.67 -23.39
C GLN A 135 10.30 16.33 -23.30
N ARG A 136 11.05 15.97 -24.35
CA ARG A 136 11.90 14.78 -24.35
C ARG A 136 13.11 14.93 -23.43
N TRP A 137 13.65 16.14 -23.33
CA TRP A 137 14.77 16.43 -22.43
C TRP A 137 14.34 16.44 -20.96
N THR A 138 13.15 16.93 -20.64
CA THR A 138 12.65 16.98 -19.25
C THR A 138 12.40 15.60 -18.65
N SER A 139 11.82 14.66 -19.41
CA SER A 139 11.60 13.29 -18.91
C SER A 139 12.91 12.53 -18.72
N ALA A 140 13.83 12.64 -19.69
CA ALA A 140 15.16 12.04 -19.57
C ALA A 140 15.97 12.58 -18.37
N LEU A 141 15.84 13.87 -18.05
CA LEU A 141 16.48 14.47 -16.88
C LEU A 141 15.88 13.95 -15.56
N LEU A 142 14.55 13.83 -15.48
CA LEU A 142 13.86 13.28 -14.31
C LEU A 142 14.28 11.82 -14.06
N ASP A 143 14.28 10.99 -15.11
CA ASP A 143 14.70 9.59 -15.03
C ASP A 143 16.16 9.46 -14.54
N LEU A 144 17.03 10.36 -14.98
CA LEU A 144 18.44 10.37 -14.56
C LEU A 144 18.58 10.70 -13.06
N VAL A 145 17.84 11.71 -12.59
CA VAL A 145 17.82 12.12 -11.18
C VAL A 145 17.23 11.02 -10.29
N GLU A 146 16.21 10.32 -10.76
CA GLU A 146 15.57 9.25 -10.02
C GLU A 146 16.48 8.03 -9.84
N ARG A 147 17.18 7.62 -10.91
CA ARG A 147 18.12 6.48 -10.92
C ARG A 147 19.33 6.65 -10.00
N TRP A 148 19.80 7.89 -9.80
CA TRP A 148 21.06 8.13 -9.08
C TRP A 148 20.84 8.35 -7.59
N SER A 149 21.67 7.74 -6.73
CA SER A 149 21.58 7.99 -5.28
C SER A 149 21.91 9.44 -4.94
N THR A 150 21.38 9.95 -3.83
CA THR A 150 21.65 11.32 -3.35
C THR A 150 23.14 11.61 -3.24
N ALA A 151 23.94 10.63 -2.79
CA ALA A 151 25.40 10.74 -2.72
C ALA A 151 26.06 10.88 -4.10
N LYS A 152 25.58 10.15 -5.12
CA LYS A 152 26.09 10.26 -6.49
C LYS A 152 25.76 11.62 -7.10
N LEU A 153 24.53 12.11 -6.92
CA LEU A 153 24.12 13.44 -7.39
C LEU A 153 24.94 14.55 -6.73
N PHE A 154 25.16 14.47 -5.42
CA PHE A 154 26.03 15.41 -4.69
C PHE A 154 27.48 15.33 -5.16
N GLY A 155 28.00 14.13 -5.43
CA GLY A 155 29.33 13.94 -5.99
C GLY A 155 29.49 14.56 -7.38
N VAL A 156 28.49 14.42 -8.24
CA VAL A 156 28.46 15.03 -9.59
C VAL A 156 28.43 16.54 -9.51
N TRP A 157 27.63 17.09 -8.58
CA TRP A 157 27.61 18.52 -8.30
C TRP A 157 28.99 19.05 -7.87
N LEU A 158 29.64 18.38 -6.92
CA LEU A 158 30.98 18.76 -6.45
C LEU A 158 32.04 18.63 -7.55
N ALA A 159 31.96 17.58 -8.36
CA ALA A 159 32.85 17.39 -9.50
C ALA A 159 32.70 18.51 -10.54
N MET A 160 31.45 18.93 -10.80
CA MET A 160 31.16 20.07 -11.68
C MET A 160 31.78 21.36 -11.13
N VAL A 161 31.69 21.62 -9.83
CA VAL A 161 32.32 22.78 -9.19
C VAL A 161 33.84 22.79 -9.39
N VAL A 162 34.50 21.66 -9.11
CA VAL A 162 35.96 21.58 -9.28
C VAL A 162 36.35 21.72 -10.75
N LEU A 163 35.60 21.09 -11.66
CA LEU A 163 35.87 21.16 -13.10
C LEU A 163 35.73 22.58 -13.65
N SER A 164 34.64 23.28 -13.32
CA SER A 164 34.41 24.67 -13.72
C SER A 164 35.46 25.60 -13.14
N GLY A 165 35.81 25.45 -11.86
CA GLY A 165 36.90 26.20 -11.23
C GLY A 165 38.24 26.02 -11.95
N CYS A 166 38.58 24.80 -12.34
CA CYS A 166 39.76 24.52 -13.16
C CYS A 166 39.69 25.18 -14.55
N ILE A 167 38.52 25.21 -15.20
CA ILE A 167 38.32 25.87 -16.50
C ILE A 167 38.56 27.38 -16.38
N TYR A 168 38.02 28.03 -15.35
CA TYR A 168 38.24 29.47 -15.11
C TYR A 168 39.70 29.80 -14.85
N TRP A 169 40.36 29.00 -14.03
CA TRP A 169 41.78 29.15 -13.75
C TRP A 169 42.64 28.96 -15.00
N PHE A 170 42.31 27.96 -15.83
CA PHE A 170 43.01 27.70 -17.09
C PHE A 170 42.85 28.86 -18.08
N GLY A 171 41.67 29.49 -18.16
CA GLY A 171 41.49 30.73 -18.93
C GLY A 171 42.37 31.88 -18.42
N GLY A 172 42.62 31.94 -17.11
CA GLY A 172 43.58 32.86 -16.50
C GLY A 172 45.04 32.58 -16.88
N LEU A 173 45.43 31.30 -16.99
CA LEU A 173 46.76 30.87 -17.46
C LEU A 173 47.02 31.28 -18.91
N LEU A 174 46.03 31.14 -19.77
CA LEU A 174 46.10 31.56 -21.18
C LEU A 174 46.11 33.09 -21.37
N GLY A 175 45.98 33.84 -20.28
CA GLY A 175 46.07 35.30 -20.28
C GLY A 175 44.77 36.03 -20.57
N PHE A 176 43.63 35.32 -20.62
CA PHE A 176 42.33 35.93 -20.89
C PHE A 176 41.72 36.68 -19.71
N GLY A 177 42.25 36.49 -18.49
CA GLY A 177 41.82 37.23 -17.29
C GLY A 177 40.33 37.04 -16.95
N TRP A 178 39.79 35.83 -17.12
CA TRP A 178 38.36 35.52 -17.04
C TRP A 178 37.66 35.82 -15.71
N LEU A 179 38.41 35.85 -14.60
CA LEU A 179 37.89 36.22 -13.28
C LEU A 179 38.65 37.42 -12.75
N THR A 180 37.94 38.33 -12.10
CA THR A 180 38.52 39.48 -11.40
C THR A 180 38.10 39.50 -9.94
N GLU A 181 39.04 39.90 -9.08
CA GLU A 181 38.84 40.12 -7.65
C GLU A 181 39.24 41.57 -7.36
N ALA A 182 38.31 42.37 -6.84
CA ALA A 182 38.49 43.83 -6.64
C ALA A 182 39.03 44.58 -7.88
N GLY A 183 38.60 44.17 -9.08
CA GLY A 183 39.01 44.77 -10.35
C GLY A 183 40.38 44.33 -10.89
N ARG A 184 41.11 43.45 -10.17
CA ARG A 184 42.37 42.86 -10.65
C ARG A 184 42.13 41.43 -11.15
N PRO A 185 42.84 40.98 -12.20
CA PRO A 185 42.71 39.59 -12.66
C PRO A 185 43.17 38.63 -11.57
N VAL A 186 42.40 37.57 -11.36
CA VAL A 186 42.73 36.50 -10.41
C VAL A 186 44.08 35.88 -10.79
N GLY A 187 44.92 35.58 -9.78
CA GLY A 187 46.28 35.10 -9.98
C GLY A 187 46.37 33.76 -10.72
N ARG A 188 47.53 33.50 -11.34
CA ARG A 188 47.78 32.24 -12.09
C ARG A 188 48.29 31.08 -11.24
N GLY A 189 48.67 31.32 -9.99
CA GLY A 189 49.17 30.29 -9.07
C GLY A 189 48.06 29.52 -8.36
N LEU A 190 48.46 28.65 -7.41
CA LEU A 190 47.54 27.84 -6.60
C LEU A 190 46.46 28.68 -5.88
N LYS A 191 46.81 29.88 -5.41
CA LYS A 191 45.84 30.79 -4.78
C LYS A 191 44.71 31.17 -5.73
N GLY A 192 45.01 31.44 -6.99
CA GLY A 192 43.98 31.79 -7.97
C GLY A 192 43.16 30.59 -8.44
N LEU A 193 43.71 29.37 -8.42
CA LEU A 193 42.91 28.15 -8.60
C LEU A 193 41.89 28.02 -7.47
N MET A 194 42.30 28.24 -6.21
CA MET A 194 41.38 28.21 -5.08
C MET A 194 40.31 29.30 -5.18
N THR A 195 40.66 30.53 -5.60
CA THR A 195 39.70 31.61 -5.87
C THR A 195 38.73 31.25 -7.00
N ALA A 196 39.18 30.55 -8.04
CA ALA A 196 38.33 30.11 -9.14
C ALA A 196 37.36 28.98 -8.74
N ILE A 197 37.82 28.01 -7.93
CA ILE A 197 36.96 26.97 -7.34
C ILE A 197 35.96 27.60 -6.36
N TYR A 198 36.39 28.56 -5.56
CA TYR A 198 35.52 29.33 -4.67
C TYR A 198 34.41 30.03 -5.48
N PHE A 199 34.77 30.75 -6.55
CA PHE A 199 33.81 31.39 -7.45
C PHE A 199 32.80 30.38 -8.03
N SER A 200 33.29 29.24 -8.51
CA SER A 200 32.45 28.16 -9.04
C SER A 200 31.49 27.61 -7.99
N PHE A 201 31.94 27.38 -6.75
CA PHE A 201 31.10 26.88 -5.66
C PHE A 201 29.97 27.86 -5.33
N VAL A 202 30.29 29.15 -5.17
CA VAL A 202 29.28 30.18 -4.80
C VAL A 202 28.32 30.46 -5.95
N THR A 203 28.74 30.27 -7.20
CA THR A 203 27.92 30.37 -8.40
C THR A 203 26.96 29.17 -8.52
N THR A 204 27.49 27.96 -8.34
CA THR A 204 26.74 26.70 -8.45
C THR A 204 25.73 26.53 -7.30
N SER A 205 26.04 27.05 -6.12
CA SER A 205 25.14 27.07 -4.95
C SER A 205 24.18 28.25 -4.91
N SER A 206 24.23 29.15 -5.91
CA SER A 206 23.43 30.39 -6.02
C SER A 206 23.64 31.45 -4.93
N VAL A 207 24.69 31.33 -4.11
CA VAL A 207 24.98 32.27 -3.01
C VAL A 207 25.52 33.61 -3.52
N GLY A 208 26.48 33.58 -4.45
CA GLY A 208 26.99 34.76 -5.16
C GLY A 208 27.36 35.99 -4.31
N TYR A 209 28.47 35.94 -3.56
CA TYR A 209 28.92 37.07 -2.72
C TYR A 209 29.35 38.33 -3.52
N GLY A 210 29.69 38.17 -4.80
CA GLY A 210 30.03 39.27 -5.70
C GLY A 210 31.45 39.85 -5.54
N ASP A 211 32.28 39.19 -4.75
CA ASP A 211 33.70 39.51 -4.53
C ASP A 211 34.60 39.07 -5.70
N VAL A 212 34.23 37.97 -6.36
CA VAL A 212 34.84 37.48 -7.60
C VAL A 212 33.83 37.56 -8.75
N LEU A 213 34.23 38.18 -9.86
CA LEU A 213 33.34 38.45 -10.99
C LEU A 213 33.88 37.86 -12.30
N PRO A 214 33.02 37.23 -13.12
CA PRO A 214 33.40 36.80 -14.45
C PRO A 214 33.40 37.98 -15.43
N VAL A 215 34.43 38.04 -16.26
CA VAL A 215 34.60 39.08 -17.28
C VAL A 215 34.72 38.49 -18.68
N GLY A 216 34.24 39.25 -19.67
CA GLY A 216 34.24 38.84 -21.07
C GLY A 216 33.46 37.53 -21.29
N PRO A 217 34.00 36.55 -22.05
CA PRO A 217 33.28 35.33 -22.41
C PRO A 217 33.01 34.39 -21.21
N ALA A 218 33.75 34.56 -20.10
CA ALA A 218 33.57 33.77 -18.88
C ALA A 218 32.16 33.94 -18.26
N ARG A 219 31.47 35.04 -18.57
CA ARG A 219 30.09 35.29 -18.13
C ARG A 219 29.12 34.25 -18.68
N ILE A 220 29.31 33.82 -19.93
CA ILE A 220 28.45 32.81 -20.56
C ILE A 220 28.62 31.47 -19.84
N LEU A 221 29.88 31.10 -19.55
CA LEU A 221 30.18 29.89 -18.79
C LEU A 221 29.55 29.94 -17.39
N ALA A 222 29.59 31.08 -16.71
CA ALA A 222 29.03 31.26 -15.38
C ALA A 222 27.50 31.11 -15.36
N ILE A 223 26.82 31.55 -16.43
CA ILE A 223 25.38 31.36 -16.59
C ILE A 223 25.04 29.87 -16.73
N PHE A 224 25.75 29.14 -17.60
CA PHE A 224 25.51 27.71 -17.77
C PHE A 224 25.81 26.91 -16.50
N GLU A 225 26.90 27.26 -15.83
CA GLU A 225 27.27 26.69 -14.54
C GLU A 225 26.20 26.92 -13.48
N ALA A 226 25.73 28.17 -13.31
CA ALA A 226 24.71 28.51 -12.33
C ALA A 226 23.40 27.72 -12.57
N VAL A 227 22.96 27.62 -13.83
CA VAL A 227 21.73 26.88 -14.19
C VAL A 227 21.89 25.38 -13.92
N ALA A 228 22.97 24.77 -14.40
CA ALA A 228 23.23 23.34 -14.17
C ALA A 228 23.40 23.03 -12.68
N GLY A 229 24.10 23.90 -11.96
CA GLY A 229 24.33 23.84 -10.53
C GLY A 229 23.06 23.86 -9.71
N LEU A 230 22.18 24.82 -10.00
CA LEU A 230 20.92 24.96 -9.32
C LEU A 230 19.99 23.76 -9.56
N LEU A 231 19.97 23.21 -10.78
CA LEU A 231 19.18 22.03 -11.11
C LEU A 231 19.66 20.79 -10.34
N ILE A 232 20.98 20.51 -10.33
CA ILE A 232 21.52 19.34 -9.63
C ILE A 232 21.39 19.50 -8.12
N PHE A 233 21.69 20.69 -7.57
CA PHE A 233 21.56 20.95 -6.14
C PHE A 233 20.10 20.88 -5.68
N GLY A 234 19.17 21.47 -6.45
CA GLY A 234 17.74 21.37 -6.20
C GLY A 234 17.25 19.93 -6.20
N ALA A 235 17.74 19.09 -7.13
CA ALA A 235 17.43 17.66 -7.15
C ALA A 235 17.93 16.92 -5.91
N VAL A 236 19.13 17.24 -5.41
CA VAL A 236 19.68 16.67 -4.17
C VAL A 236 18.79 17.03 -2.97
N VAL A 237 18.41 18.31 -2.83
CA VAL A 237 17.54 18.78 -1.75
C VAL A 237 16.16 18.12 -1.83
N ALA A 238 15.55 18.10 -3.01
CA ALA A 238 14.24 17.48 -3.22
C ALA A 238 14.24 15.99 -2.84
N LYS A 239 15.28 15.25 -3.24
CA LYS A 239 15.42 13.82 -2.93
C LYS A 239 15.67 13.58 -1.44
N PHE A 240 16.37 14.48 -0.75
CA PHE A 240 16.55 14.41 0.70
C PHE A 240 15.23 14.61 1.44
N VAL A 241 14.43 15.59 1.04
CA VAL A 241 13.10 15.85 1.62
C VAL A 241 12.15 14.69 1.36
N SER A 242 12.11 14.18 0.12
CA SER A 242 11.25 13.05 -0.27
C SER A 242 11.54 11.79 0.55
N ARG A 243 12.82 11.42 0.76
CA ARG A 243 13.18 10.28 1.61
C ARG A 243 12.70 10.43 3.06
N ARG A 244 12.77 11.64 3.62
CA ARG A 244 12.28 11.91 4.97
C ARG A 244 10.76 11.79 5.07
N GLN A 245 10.05 12.18 4.03
CA GLN A 245 8.59 12.04 3.97
C GLN A 245 8.17 10.57 3.91
N GLU A 246 8.87 9.73 3.13
CA GLU A 246 8.58 8.29 3.05
C GLU A 246 8.77 7.56 4.40
N GLU A 247 9.82 7.88 5.16
CA GLU A 247 10.06 7.32 6.49
C GLU A 247 8.91 7.64 7.48
N LEU A 248 8.42 8.88 7.45
CA LEU A 248 7.32 9.34 8.31
C LEU A 248 5.99 8.63 8.00
N VAL A 249 5.66 8.45 6.72
CA VAL A 249 4.41 7.79 6.31
C VAL A 249 4.36 6.33 6.78
N LEU A 250 5.47 5.60 6.70
CA LEU A 250 5.54 4.21 7.16
C LEU A 250 5.39 4.08 8.69
N GLN A 251 5.86 5.06 9.46
CA GLN A 251 5.68 5.09 10.91
C GLN A 251 4.22 5.30 11.29
N ILE A 252 3.49 6.17 10.58
CA ILE A 252 2.07 6.43 10.82
C ILE A 252 1.23 5.16 10.60
N HIS A 253 1.50 4.40 9.54
CA HIS A 253 0.79 3.13 9.31
C HIS A 253 1.07 2.09 10.41
N ARG A 254 2.28 2.09 10.99
CA ARG A 254 2.62 1.20 12.10
C ARG A 254 1.83 1.56 13.36
N THR A 255 1.85 2.82 13.76
CA THR A 255 1.16 3.28 14.98
C THR A 255 -0.34 3.07 14.87
N THR A 256 -0.92 3.35 13.70
CA THR A 256 -2.35 3.15 13.45
C THR A 256 -2.78 1.69 13.61
N PHE A 257 -1.95 0.74 13.18
CA PHE A 257 -2.22 -0.69 13.34
C PHE A 257 -2.12 -1.13 14.81
N GLU A 258 -1.06 -0.70 15.51
CA GLU A 258 -0.87 -1.00 16.93
C GLU A 258 -2.00 -0.40 17.79
N ASP A 259 -2.44 0.83 17.51
CA ASP A 259 -3.57 1.50 18.18
C ASP A 259 -4.89 0.73 17.99
N ARG A 260 -5.13 0.17 16.79
CA ARG A 260 -6.31 -0.67 16.55
C ARG A 260 -6.29 -1.93 17.41
N LEU A 261 -5.15 -2.61 17.53
CA LEU A 261 -5.02 -3.81 18.36
C LEU A 261 -5.23 -3.51 19.84
N ASN A 262 -4.66 -2.40 20.32
CA ASN A 262 -4.87 -1.95 21.71
C ASN A 262 -6.35 -1.63 21.98
N ARG A 263 -7.06 -1.04 21.00
CA ARG A 263 -8.50 -0.78 21.11
C ARG A 263 -9.31 -2.06 21.20
N VAL A 264 -9.02 -3.04 20.33
CA VAL A 264 -9.67 -4.36 20.36
C VAL A 264 -9.48 -5.02 21.72
N GLN A 265 -8.24 -5.05 22.21
CA GLN A 265 -7.92 -5.64 23.51
C GLN A 265 -8.68 -4.95 24.66
N THR A 266 -8.75 -3.61 24.64
CA THR A 266 -9.48 -2.83 25.65
C THR A 266 -10.97 -3.11 25.60
N ASN A 267 -11.57 -3.12 24.41
CA ASN A 267 -12.99 -3.38 24.23
C ASN A 267 -13.37 -4.81 24.63
N LEU A 268 -12.53 -5.81 24.32
CA LEU A 268 -12.74 -7.18 24.80
C LEU A 268 -12.70 -7.27 26.33
N HIS A 269 -11.78 -6.57 26.99
CA HIS A 269 -11.73 -6.52 28.46
C HIS A 269 -12.99 -5.88 29.06
N LEU A 270 -13.50 -4.81 28.44
CA LEU A 270 -14.75 -4.17 28.85
C LEU A 270 -15.94 -5.12 28.69
N CYS A 271 -16.07 -5.79 27.54
CA CYS A 271 -17.11 -6.79 27.32
C CYS A 271 -17.04 -7.93 28.34
N LEU A 272 -15.84 -8.47 28.62
CA LEU A 272 -15.65 -9.50 29.64
C LEU A 272 -16.11 -9.02 31.02
N SER A 273 -15.72 -7.81 31.41
CA SER A 273 -16.12 -7.21 32.69
C SER A 273 -17.63 -7.03 32.77
N ASP A 274 -18.30 -6.64 31.68
CA ASP A 274 -19.75 -6.53 31.63
C ASP A 274 -20.43 -7.90 31.75
N PHE A 275 -19.95 -8.92 31.02
CA PHE A 275 -20.49 -10.28 31.14
C PHE A 275 -20.35 -10.84 32.55
N LEU A 276 -19.19 -10.66 33.19
CA LEU A 276 -18.98 -11.08 34.59
C LEU A 276 -19.88 -10.31 35.57
N ALA A 277 -20.03 -9.00 35.39
CA ALA A 277 -20.90 -8.19 36.24
C ALA A 277 -22.35 -8.64 36.14
N ILE A 278 -22.84 -8.96 34.94
CA ILE A 278 -24.19 -9.48 34.75
C ILE A 278 -24.30 -10.90 35.32
N ALA A 279 -23.32 -11.76 35.10
CA ALA A 279 -23.30 -13.12 35.64
C ALA A 279 -23.36 -13.13 37.17
N SER A 280 -22.74 -12.18 37.86
CA SER A 280 -22.82 -12.08 39.33
C SER A 280 -24.24 -11.80 39.86
N LEU A 281 -25.13 -11.24 39.03
CA LEU A 281 -26.52 -10.96 39.41
C LEU A 281 -27.39 -12.24 39.40
N CYS A 282 -26.92 -13.28 38.72
CA CYS A 282 -27.53 -14.62 38.74
C CYS A 282 -27.59 -15.21 40.15
N ASP A 283 -26.55 -14.97 40.94
CA ASP A 283 -26.42 -15.55 42.29
C ASP A 283 -27.31 -14.84 43.33
N GLY A 284 -27.81 -13.64 43.02
CA GLY A 284 -28.45 -12.72 43.98
C GLY A 284 -29.99 -12.69 43.99
N GLY A 285 -30.67 -13.49 43.14
CA GLY A 285 -32.13 -13.71 43.19
C GLY A 285 -33.04 -12.50 42.89
N SER A 286 -32.52 -11.35 42.44
CA SER A 286 -33.32 -10.16 42.11
C SER A 286 -32.79 -9.45 40.86
N ILE A 287 -33.23 -9.92 39.69
CA ILE A 287 -32.79 -9.44 38.38
C ILE A 287 -33.83 -8.42 37.87
N PRO A 288 -33.57 -7.10 37.91
CA PRO A 288 -34.36 -6.14 37.15
C PRO A 288 -34.14 -6.38 35.66
N ALA A 289 -35.12 -7.03 35.02
CA ALA A 289 -34.92 -7.71 33.76
C ALA A 289 -34.68 -6.79 32.55
N ASP A 290 -35.32 -5.63 32.57
CA ASP A 290 -35.24 -4.60 31.55
C ASP A 290 -33.82 -4.01 31.40
N ARG A 291 -33.18 -3.64 32.52
CA ARG A 291 -31.84 -3.02 32.50
C ARG A 291 -30.74 -4.01 32.16
N ILE A 292 -30.90 -5.27 32.56
CA ILE A 292 -29.94 -6.33 32.30
C ILE A 292 -29.98 -6.74 30.83
N ALA A 293 -31.17 -6.84 30.23
CA ALA A 293 -31.33 -7.11 28.80
C ALA A 293 -30.65 -6.03 27.93
N ALA A 294 -30.90 -4.75 28.19
CA ALA A 294 -30.31 -3.66 27.41
C ALA A 294 -28.78 -3.60 27.52
N ARG A 295 -28.23 -3.87 28.71
CA ARG A 295 -26.77 -3.91 28.93
C ARG A 295 -26.14 -5.11 28.22
N LEU A 296 -26.80 -6.26 28.27
CA LEU A 296 -26.36 -7.47 27.60
C LEU A 296 -26.40 -7.32 26.07
N ASP A 297 -27.47 -6.76 25.51
CA ASP A 297 -27.60 -6.46 24.09
C ASP A 297 -26.43 -5.57 23.62
N SER A 298 -26.16 -4.49 24.36
CA SER A 298 -25.08 -3.55 24.05
C SER A 298 -23.70 -4.24 24.10
N ALA A 299 -23.43 -5.02 25.16
CA ALA A 299 -22.17 -5.73 25.32
C ALA A 299 -21.97 -6.79 24.22
N ALA A 300 -23.03 -7.52 23.84
CA ALA A 300 -23.00 -8.51 22.78
C ALA A 300 -22.74 -7.88 21.39
N LEU A 301 -23.34 -6.72 21.09
CA LEU A 301 -23.10 -6.01 19.83
C LEU A 301 -21.66 -5.50 19.70
N VAL A 302 -21.10 -4.91 20.77
CA VAL A 302 -19.70 -4.49 20.79
C VAL A 302 -18.79 -5.72 20.61
N PHE A 303 -19.11 -6.82 21.30
CA PHE A 303 -18.35 -8.05 21.21
C PHE A 303 -18.34 -8.64 19.79
N VAL A 304 -19.47 -8.65 19.07
CA VAL A 304 -19.55 -9.02 17.65
C VAL A 304 -18.61 -8.17 16.79
N SER A 305 -18.61 -6.84 17.01
CA SER A 305 -17.77 -5.90 16.25
C SER A 305 -16.27 -6.18 16.45
N GLU A 306 -15.86 -6.45 17.69
CA GLU A 306 -14.46 -6.79 17.99
C GLU A 306 -14.09 -8.19 17.46
N MET A 307 -15.01 -9.16 17.54
CA MET A 307 -14.82 -10.47 16.92
C MET A 307 -14.63 -10.38 15.41
N GLN A 308 -15.43 -9.58 14.71
CA GLN A 308 -15.26 -9.34 13.28
C GLN A 308 -13.89 -8.73 12.99
N THR A 309 -13.44 -7.78 13.82
CA THR A 309 -12.12 -7.15 13.68
C THR A 309 -10.99 -8.17 13.86
N ILE A 310 -11.13 -9.09 14.82
CA ILE A 310 -10.15 -10.17 15.07
C ILE A 310 -10.17 -11.20 13.95
N HIS A 311 -11.36 -11.58 13.48
CA HIS A 311 -11.53 -12.45 12.32
C HIS A 311 -10.80 -11.87 11.10
N ASP A 312 -11.09 -10.60 10.76
CA ASP A 312 -10.46 -9.92 9.61
C ASP A 312 -8.94 -9.79 9.80
N LEU A 313 -8.47 -9.58 11.04
CA LEU A 313 -7.04 -9.57 11.37
C LEU A 313 -6.37 -10.93 11.12
N LEU A 314 -7.03 -12.02 11.48
CA LEU A 314 -6.51 -13.38 11.36
C LEU A 314 -6.51 -13.87 9.89
N TYR A 315 -7.55 -13.52 9.14
CA TYR A 315 -7.73 -13.93 7.75
C TYR A 315 -7.00 -13.02 6.75
N MET A 316 -6.99 -11.70 6.99
CA MET A 316 -6.40 -10.69 6.10
C MET A 316 -5.48 -9.71 6.86
N PRO A 317 -4.40 -10.18 7.51
CA PRO A 317 -3.50 -9.31 8.24
C PRO A 317 -2.76 -8.36 7.29
N GLN A 318 -3.05 -7.05 7.38
CA GLN A 318 -2.27 -5.99 6.72
C GLN A 318 -0.80 -6.02 7.17
N ARG A 319 -0.56 -6.46 8.41
CA ARG A 319 0.75 -6.72 9.01
C ARG A 319 0.62 -7.86 10.02
N THR A 320 1.68 -8.64 10.19
CA THR A 320 1.73 -9.66 11.25
C THR A 320 1.86 -8.98 12.61
N PRO A 321 0.88 -9.12 13.53
CA PRO A 321 1.00 -8.60 14.88
C PRO A 321 2.12 -9.31 15.65
N ASP A 322 2.58 -8.71 16.73
CA ASP A 322 3.41 -9.43 17.70
C ASP A 322 2.58 -10.60 18.29
N ASP A 323 3.15 -11.80 18.24
CA ASP A 323 2.53 -13.03 18.75
C ASP A 323 2.03 -12.89 20.19
N ARG A 324 2.71 -12.08 21.04
CA ARG A 324 2.29 -11.84 22.42
C ARG A 324 0.99 -11.04 22.50
N ILE A 325 0.87 -9.99 21.68
CA ILE A 325 -0.33 -9.14 21.63
C ILE A 325 -1.50 -9.97 21.09
N LEU A 326 -1.25 -10.71 20.00
CA LEU A 326 -2.27 -11.56 19.41
C LEU A 326 -2.71 -12.66 20.37
N ALA A 327 -1.79 -13.30 21.10
CA ALA A 327 -2.13 -14.30 22.11
C ALA A 327 -3.00 -13.73 23.23
N ALA A 328 -2.71 -12.51 23.71
CA ALA A 328 -3.52 -11.85 24.73
C ALA A 328 -4.95 -11.56 24.23
N ILE A 329 -5.10 -11.10 22.98
CA ILE A 329 -6.39 -10.86 22.34
C ILE A 329 -7.20 -12.16 22.24
N LEU A 330 -6.59 -13.24 21.73
CA LEU A 330 -7.27 -14.53 21.56
C LEU A 330 -7.62 -15.18 22.91
N ALA A 331 -6.76 -15.05 23.92
CA ALA A 331 -7.04 -15.53 25.26
C ALA A 331 -8.24 -14.80 25.90
N ASN A 332 -8.30 -13.47 25.78
CA ASN A 332 -9.43 -12.68 26.23
C ASN A 332 -10.71 -13.06 25.49
N LEU A 333 -10.64 -13.21 24.16
CA LEU A 333 -11.77 -13.63 23.34
C LEU A 333 -12.33 -14.99 23.79
N ALA A 334 -11.46 -15.99 23.99
CA ALA A 334 -11.85 -17.30 24.50
C ALA A 334 -12.50 -17.22 25.88
N SER A 335 -11.97 -16.38 26.78
CA SER A 335 -12.55 -16.15 28.11
C SER A 335 -13.93 -15.51 28.03
N SER A 336 -14.09 -14.48 27.20
CA SER A 336 -15.37 -13.78 27.01
C SER A 336 -16.45 -14.70 26.46
N LEU A 337 -16.12 -15.57 25.50
CA LEU A 337 -17.06 -16.56 24.97
C LEU A 337 -17.53 -17.54 26.04
N ARG A 338 -16.61 -18.04 26.88
CA ARG A 338 -16.98 -18.95 27.96
C ARG A 338 -17.88 -18.27 28.99
N THR A 339 -17.54 -17.06 29.42
CA THR A 339 -18.37 -16.30 30.36
C THR A 339 -19.74 -15.96 29.76
N LEU A 340 -19.80 -15.66 28.46
CA LEU A 340 -21.07 -15.44 27.76
C LEU A 340 -21.92 -16.72 27.75
N HIS A 341 -21.33 -17.89 27.51
CA HIS A 341 -22.04 -19.16 27.62
C HIS A 341 -22.60 -19.37 29.04
N ASP A 342 -21.75 -19.25 30.07
CA ASP A 342 -22.16 -19.42 31.47
C ASP A 342 -23.32 -18.47 31.82
N LEU A 343 -23.24 -17.22 31.36
CA LEU A 343 -24.31 -16.23 31.50
C LEU A 343 -25.62 -16.68 30.86
N LEU A 344 -25.57 -17.19 29.62
CA LEU A 344 -26.77 -17.66 28.90
C LEU A 344 -27.45 -18.84 29.60
N THR A 345 -26.68 -19.71 30.27
CA THR A 345 -27.27 -20.82 31.05
C THR A 345 -28.01 -20.36 32.31
N CYS A 346 -27.65 -19.19 32.84
CA CYS A 346 -28.32 -18.60 33.98
C CYS A 346 -29.61 -17.83 33.60
N LEU A 347 -29.65 -17.22 32.42
CA LEU A 347 -30.72 -16.27 32.07
C LEU A 347 -32.09 -16.97 31.92
N PRO A 348 -33.19 -16.34 32.38
CA PRO A 348 -34.53 -16.85 32.12
C PRO A 348 -34.80 -16.96 30.60
N PRO A 349 -35.57 -17.95 30.14
CA PRO A 349 -35.84 -18.18 28.72
C PRO A 349 -36.42 -16.94 28.01
N ASP A 350 -37.19 -16.10 28.72
CA ASP A 350 -37.80 -14.88 28.18
C ASP A 350 -36.78 -13.79 27.79
N PHE A 351 -35.54 -13.84 28.29
CA PHE A 351 -34.47 -12.93 27.89
C PHE A 351 -33.81 -13.32 26.58
N SER A 352 -33.72 -14.62 26.29
CA SER A 352 -33.17 -15.13 25.04
C SER A 352 -34.02 -14.73 23.81
N SER A 353 -35.25 -14.26 24.03
CA SER A 353 -36.16 -13.74 23.01
C SER A 353 -35.91 -12.28 22.57
N SER A 354 -34.92 -11.57 23.13
CA SER A 354 -34.49 -10.30 22.52
C SER A 354 -33.98 -10.58 21.10
N MET A 355 -34.63 -9.99 20.10
CA MET A 355 -34.23 -10.13 18.70
C MET A 355 -32.76 -9.71 18.49
N VAL A 356 -32.29 -8.72 19.24
CA VAL A 356 -30.92 -8.20 19.17
C VAL A 356 -29.91 -9.22 19.71
N LEU A 357 -30.14 -9.76 20.91
CA LEU A 357 -29.27 -10.77 21.50
C LEU A 357 -29.23 -12.03 20.64
N GLY A 358 -30.38 -12.52 20.16
CA GLY A 358 -30.44 -13.70 19.30
C GLY A 358 -29.64 -13.54 18.01
N ASP A 359 -29.72 -12.39 17.35
CA ASP A 359 -28.92 -12.10 16.15
C ASP A 359 -27.43 -11.94 16.46
N ALA A 360 -27.08 -11.32 17.59
CA ALA A 360 -25.70 -11.21 18.04
C ALA A 360 -25.09 -12.58 18.34
N LEU A 361 -25.80 -13.46 19.04
CA LEU A 361 -25.34 -14.82 19.36
C LEU A 361 -25.13 -15.67 18.11
N LYS A 362 -26.01 -15.57 17.11
CA LYS A 362 -25.83 -16.24 15.81
C LYS A 362 -24.55 -15.76 15.11
N ARG A 363 -24.29 -14.45 15.11
CA ARG A 363 -23.07 -13.88 14.51
C ARG A 363 -21.82 -14.29 15.29
N ILE A 364 -21.88 -14.28 16.62
CA ILE A 364 -20.79 -14.74 17.50
C ILE A 364 -20.45 -16.20 17.20
N SER A 365 -21.47 -17.06 17.15
CA SER A 365 -21.31 -18.48 16.84
C SER A 365 -20.68 -18.69 15.46
N SER A 366 -21.23 -18.05 14.42
CA SER A 366 -20.68 -18.12 13.05
C SER A 366 -19.22 -17.67 12.98
N LEU A 367 -18.87 -16.53 13.58
CA LEU A 367 -17.50 -16.01 13.56
C LEU A 367 -16.54 -16.90 14.36
N ALA A 368 -16.97 -17.40 15.53
CA ALA A 368 -16.12 -18.24 16.36
C ALA A 368 -15.86 -19.62 15.72
N GLU A 369 -16.79 -20.15 14.91
CA GLU A 369 -16.55 -21.39 14.14
C GLU A 369 -15.47 -21.23 13.08
N GLU A 370 -15.32 -20.03 12.52
CA GLU A 370 -14.30 -19.68 11.53
C GLU A 370 -12.94 -19.38 12.18
N ILE A 371 -12.89 -19.03 13.47
CA ILE A 371 -11.63 -18.80 14.21
C ILE A 371 -11.10 -20.13 14.76
N CYS A 372 -10.39 -20.91 13.94
CA CYS A 372 -9.77 -22.18 14.35
C CYS A 372 -8.42 -22.43 13.69
N SER A 373 -7.54 -23.23 14.32
CA SER A 373 -6.16 -23.43 13.84
C SER A 373 -6.08 -23.93 12.39
N ASP A 374 -7.00 -24.81 11.98
CA ASP A 374 -7.12 -25.35 10.62
C ASP A 374 -7.99 -24.49 9.69
N CYS A 375 -8.71 -23.50 10.23
CA CYS A 375 -9.66 -22.65 9.49
C CYS A 375 -8.96 -21.41 8.92
N VAL A 376 -8.01 -20.86 9.69
CA VAL A 376 -7.31 -19.63 9.31
C VAL A 376 -6.27 -19.96 8.23
N PRO A 377 -6.12 -19.16 7.17
CA PRO A 377 -5.27 -19.51 6.01
C PRO A 377 -3.75 -19.54 6.27
N ARG A 378 -3.31 -19.28 7.50
CA ARG A 378 -1.88 -19.21 7.87
C ARG A 378 -1.58 -20.14 9.02
N ALA A 379 -0.41 -20.75 8.99
CA ALA A 379 0.13 -21.48 10.13
C ALA A 379 0.60 -20.48 11.20
N TYR A 380 -0.07 -20.48 12.35
CA TYR A 380 0.30 -19.68 13.52
C TYR A 380 1.10 -20.52 14.53
N ALA A 381 1.79 -19.84 15.46
CA ALA A 381 2.50 -20.51 16.54
C ALA A 381 1.55 -21.42 17.36
N PRO A 382 2.03 -22.55 17.92
CA PRO A 382 1.17 -23.53 18.62
C PRO A 382 0.30 -22.92 19.74
N VAL A 383 0.83 -21.91 20.43
CA VAL A 383 0.09 -21.20 21.48
C VAL A 383 -1.14 -20.49 20.92
N LEU A 384 -1.01 -19.80 19.78
CA LEU A 384 -2.10 -19.10 19.11
C LEU A 384 -3.13 -20.09 18.55
N ALA A 385 -2.66 -21.18 17.93
CA ALA A 385 -3.51 -22.28 17.45
C ALA A 385 -4.40 -22.82 18.58
N SER A 386 -3.82 -23.09 19.75
CA SER A 386 -4.57 -23.60 20.90
C SER A 386 -5.68 -22.65 21.38
N TRP A 387 -5.51 -21.34 21.26
CA TRP A 387 -6.53 -20.37 21.62
C TRP A 387 -7.65 -20.32 20.60
N MET A 388 -7.34 -20.38 19.31
CA MET A 388 -8.34 -20.45 18.25
C MET A 388 -9.21 -21.70 18.38
N ASP A 389 -8.61 -22.86 18.68
CA ASP A 389 -9.40 -24.08 18.90
C ASP A 389 -10.33 -23.97 20.12
N ARG A 390 -9.89 -23.30 21.19
CA ARG A 390 -10.73 -23.01 22.37
C ARG A 390 -11.89 -22.05 22.05
N ILE A 391 -11.67 -21.08 21.16
CA ILE A 391 -12.71 -20.16 20.68
C ILE A 391 -13.79 -20.95 19.94
N ARG A 392 -13.39 -21.82 19.00
CA ARG A 392 -14.31 -22.70 18.27
C ARG A 392 -15.08 -23.64 19.20
N GLU A 393 -14.43 -24.20 20.22
CA GLU A 393 -15.10 -25.07 21.18
C GLU A 393 -16.13 -24.31 22.02
N ALA A 394 -15.83 -23.08 22.42
CA ALA A 394 -16.80 -22.22 23.10
C ALA A 394 -17.99 -21.84 22.20
N ALA A 395 -17.78 -21.67 20.89
CA ALA A 395 -18.85 -21.39 19.92
C ALA A 395 -19.95 -22.46 19.93
N ARG A 396 -19.55 -23.73 19.98
CA ARG A 396 -20.46 -24.89 19.98
C ARG A 396 -21.34 -24.97 21.23
N LEU A 397 -20.95 -24.30 22.31
CA LEU A 397 -21.73 -24.25 23.54
C LEU A 397 -22.76 -23.11 23.49
N ILE A 398 -22.56 -22.10 22.65
CA ILE A 398 -23.45 -20.94 22.49
C ILE A 398 -24.51 -21.18 21.40
N ALA A 399 -24.16 -21.97 20.38
CA ALA A 399 -25.06 -22.41 19.30
C ALA A 399 -26.19 -23.30 19.83
#